data_AF-A0A927LDD1-F1
#
_entry.id   AF-A0A927LDD1-F1
#
_cell.length_a   1.000
_cell.length_b   1.000
_cell.length_c   1.000
_cell.angle_alpha   90.00
_cell.angle_beta   90.00
_cell.angle_gamma   90.00
#
_symmetry.space_group_name_H-M   'P 1'
#
loop_
_entity.id
_entity.type
_entity.pdbx_description
1 polymer ?
#
loop_
_entity_poly.entity_id
_entity_poly.type
_entity_poly.pdbx_seq_one_letter_code
_entity_poly.pdbx_strand_id
1 'polypeptide(L)'
;MKRIFFILIVCISFSIFGQSRNSDFFNFYKGGSKYKKPVKYVLFDSSTGDVKKEVYNKTYFYMGGETFIFDSRIDKLDSCITDQTKFTISKSKDLQEKAYQFYKEKKQIEERKMKLKNPILYPVTDFSAYFKIYVLEKTNKNTLLKHEVDWIYSTF
;
A
#
# COMPACT_ATOMS: atom_id res chain seq x y z
N MET A 1 -10.55 -16.91 -44.01
CA MET A 1 -11.24 -16.51 -42.75
C MET A 1 -10.69 -17.17 -41.46
N LYS A 2 -9.90 -18.25 -41.51
CA LYS A 2 -9.36 -18.89 -40.29
C LYS A 2 -8.22 -18.12 -39.59
N ARG A 3 -7.47 -17.28 -40.33
CA ARG A 3 -6.35 -16.48 -39.79
C ARG A 3 -6.80 -15.27 -38.94
N ILE A 4 -7.98 -14.72 -39.20
CA ILE A 4 -8.53 -13.57 -38.46
C ILE A 4 -9.00 -14.01 -37.05
N PHE A 5 -9.56 -15.21 -36.94
CA PHE A 5 -9.96 -15.79 -35.64
C PHE A 5 -8.79 -15.93 -34.66
N PHE A 6 -7.60 -16.28 -35.15
CA PHE A 6 -6.41 -16.41 -34.31
C PHE A 6 -5.94 -15.06 -33.74
N ILE A 7 -6.04 -13.98 -34.52
CA ILE A 7 -5.66 -12.63 -34.08
C ILE A 7 -6.62 -12.13 -33.00
N LEU A 8 -7.92 -12.41 -33.14
CA LEU A 8 -8.93 -12.07 -32.13
C LEU A 8 -8.69 -12.77 -30.79
N ILE A 9 -8.30 -14.04 -30.80
CA ILE A 9 -7.98 -14.80 -29.58
C ILE A 9 -6.73 -14.24 -28.89
N VAL A 10 -5.71 -13.84 -29.67
CA VAL A 10 -4.48 -13.25 -29.15
C VAL A 10 -4.71 -11.84 -28.58
N CYS A 11 -5.65 -11.05 -29.10
CA CYS A 11 -5.98 -9.73 -28.54
C CYS A 11 -6.76 -9.81 -27.21
N ILE A 12 -7.61 -10.83 -27.03
CA ILE A 12 -8.37 -11.00 -25.78
C ILE A 12 -7.44 -11.41 -24.62
N SER A 13 -6.39 -12.18 -24.88
CA SER A 13 -5.43 -12.62 -23.86
C SER A 13 -4.52 -11.49 -23.33
N PHE A 14 -4.38 -10.36 -24.03
CA PHE A 14 -3.68 -9.18 -23.51
C PHE A 14 -4.54 -8.30 -22.58
N SER A 15 -5.81 -8.66 -22.37
CA SER A 15 -6.71 -7.92 -21.48
C SER A 15 -6.55 -8.27 -19.99
N ILE A 16 -5.49 -8.98 -19.61
CA ILE A 16 -5.08 -9.13 -18.20
C ILE A 16 -4.43 -7.79 -17.76
N PHE A 17 -5.19 -6.71 -17.85
CA PHE A 17 -4.94 -5.53 -17.03
C PHE A 17 -5.02 -6.02 -15.59
N GLY A 18 -3.91 -5.93 -14.86
CA GLY A 18 -3.80 -6.41 -13.50
C GLY A 18 -5.02 -6.01 -12.68
N GLN A 19 -5.76 -7.00 -12.19
CA GLN A 19 -7.02 -6.81 -11.49
C GLN A 19 -6.77 -5.95 -10.26
N SER A 20 -7.07 -4.66 -10.35
CA SER A 20 -7.00 -3.77 -9.20
C SER A 20 -8.12 -4.10 -8.23
N ARG A 21 -7.79 -4.34 -6.97
CA ARG A 21 -8.76 -4.62 -5.91
C ARG A 21 -9.37 -3.32 -5.41
N ASN A 22 -10.60 -3.36 -4.87
CA ASN A 22 -11.18 -2.17 -4.26
C ASN A 22 -10.32 -1.61 -3.10
N SER A 23 -9.56 -2.48 -2.41
CA SER A 23 -8.61 -2.09 -1.35
C SER A 23 -7.41 -1.29 -1.84
N ASP A 24 -7.13 -1.28 -3.15
CA ASP A 24 -6.07 -0.47 -3.77
C ASP A 24 -6.47 1.01 -3.90
N PHE A 25 -7.71 1.36 -3.55
CA PHE A 25 -8.24 2.71 -3.68
C PHE A 25 -8.72 3.26 -2.32
N PHE A 26 -8.80 4.58 -2.24
CA PHE A 26 -9.43 5.30 -1.14
C PHE A 26 -10.33 6.43 -1.68
N ASN A 27 -11.29 6.85 -0.86
CA ASN A 27 -12.14 8.01 -1.12
C ASN A 27 -12.02 8.97 0.06
N PHE A 28 -12.14 10.28 -0.19
CA PHE A 28 -12.19 11.28 0.90
C PHE A 28 -13.52 11.26 1.67
N TYR A 29 -14.61 10.87 1.02
CA TYR A 29 -15.95 10.80 1.60
C TYR A 29 -16.80 9.77 0.83
N LYS A 30 -17.92 9.36 1.44
CA LYS A 30 -18.83 8.37 0.85
C LYS A 30 -19.45 8.93 -0.44
N GLY A 31 -19.32 8.19 -1.53
CA GLY A 31 -19.77 8.63 -2.87
C GLY A 31 -18.81 9.59 -3.59
N GLY A 32 -17.66 9.91 -2.99
CA GLY A 32 -16.62 10.70 -3.64
C GLY A 32 -15.80 9.92 -4.67
N SER A 33 -14.94 10.64 -5.37
CA SER A 33 -13.98 10.09 -6.33
C SER A 33 -13.04 9.06 -5.70
N LYS A 34 -12.73 8.00 -6.46
CA LYS A 34 -11.74 6.97 -6.10
C LYS A 34 -10.32 7.38 -6.48
N TYR A 35 -9.40 7.30 -5.53
CA TYR A 35 -7.96 7.54 -5.74
C TYR A 35 -7.20 6.26 -5.53
N LYS A 36 -6.29 5.94 -6.45
CA LYS A 36 -5.36 4.83 -6.27
C LYS A 36 -4.36 5.18 -5.17
N LYS A 37 -4.19 4.28 -4.19
CA LYS A 37 -3.22 4.45 -3.11
C LYS A 37 -1.80 4.42 -3.67
N PRO A 38 -0.94 5.42 -3.35
CA PRO A 38 0.48 5.31 -3.60
C PRO A 38 1.09 4.11 -2.87
N VAL A 39 2.00 3.40 -3.54
CA VAL A 39 2.72 2.27 -2.96
C VAL A 39 3.93 2.79 -2.18
N LYS A 40 4.11 2.30 -0.95
CA LYS A 40 5.29 2.58 -0.12
C LYS A 40 5.90 1.28 0.35
N TYR A 41 7.23 1.23 0.32
CA TYR A 41 8.01 0.11 0.80
C TYR A 41 8.72 0.53 2.08
N VAL A 42 8.63 -0.29 3.12
CA VAL A 42 9.38 -0.14 4.38
C VAL A 42 10.24 -1.37 4.59
N LEU A 43 11.46 -1.19 5.07
CA LEU A 43 12.38 -2.29 5.32
C LEU A 43 12.29 -2.68 6.79
N PHE A 44 12.02 -3.95 7.06
CA PHE A 44 12.11 -4.53 8.39
C PHE A 44 13.57 -4.85 8.71
N ASP A 45 14.04 -4.35 9.85
CA ASP A 45 15.39 -4.60 10.34
C ASP A 45 15.41 -4.82 11.87
N SER A 46 15.57 -6.08 12.28
CA SER A 46 15.64 -6.44 13.69
C SER A 46 16.86 -5.85 14.41
N SER A 47 17.92 -5.48 13.68
CA SER A 47 19.10 -4.85 14.28
C SER A 47 18.85 -3.40 14.73
N THR A 48 17.83 -2.75 14.17
CA THR A 48 17.43 -1.39 14.55
C THR A 48 16.31 -1.34 15.59
N GLY A 49 15.95 -2.51 16.15
CA GLY A 49 14.91 -2.63 17.18
C GLY A 49 13.51 -2.90 16.64
N ASP A 50 13.36 -3.19 15.35
CA ASP A 50 12.07 -3.64 14.81
C ASP A 50 11.71 -5.02 15.36
N VAL A 51 10.44 -5.22 15.70
CA VAL A 51 9.95 -6.46 16.31
C VAL A 51 8.98 -7.16 15.38
N LYS A 52 9.17 -8.46 15.16
CA LYS A 52 8.24 -9.33 14.44
C LYS A 52 7.58 -10.30 15.41
N LYS A 53 6.25 -10.43 15.35
CA LYS A 53 5.48 -11.38 16.16
C LYS A 53 4.49 -12.14 15.30
N GLU A 54 4.47 -13.46 15.42
CA GLU A 54 3.53 -14.33 14.70
C GLU A 54 2.47 -14.84 15.67
N VAL A 55 1.19 -14.65 15.32
CA VAL A 55 0.04 -15.08 16.12
C VAL A 55 -1.01 -15.66 15.17
N TYR A 56 -1.22 -16.98 15.26
CA TYR A 56 -2.08 -17.73 14.32
C TYR A 56 -1.70 -17.48 12.86
N ASN A 57 -2.60 -16.91 12.06
CA ASN A 57 -2.41 -16.63 10.64
C ASN A 57 -1.90 -15.20 10.39
N LYS A 58 -1.51 -14.48 11.44
CA LYS A 58 -1.10 -13.08 11.35
C LYS A 58 0.36 -12.90 11.75
N THR A 59 1.07 -12.10 10.98
CA THR A 59 2.41 -11.61 11.29
C THR A 59 2.33 -10.11 11.54
N TYR A 60 2.77 -9.69 12.72
CA TYR A 60 2.81 -8.31 13.15
C TYR A 60 4.25 -7.81 13.05
N PHE A 61 4.46 -6.71 12.34
CA PHE A 61 5.71 -5.97 12.28
C PHE A 61 5.54 -4.65 13.03
N TYR A 62 6.28 -4.48 14.11
CA TYR A 62 6.34 -3.24 14.88
C TYR A 62 7.60 -2.49 14.48
N MET A 63 7.45 -1.38 13.76
CA MET A 63 8.58 -0.65 13.17
C MET A 63 8.35 0.86 13.27
N GLY A 64 9.29 1.57 13.90
CA GLY A 64 9.27 3.04 13.96
C GLY A 64 8.00 3.64 14.57
N GLY A 65 7.39 2.98 15.56
CA GLY A 65 6.13 3.41 16.20
C GLY A 65 4.86 3.01 15.45
N GLU A 66 4.99 2.34 14.30
CA GLU A 66 3.86 1.89 13.49
C GLU A 66 3.68 0.37 13.59
N THR A 67 2.45 -0.12 13.43
CA THR A 67 2.16 -1.55 13.34
C THR A 67 1.69 -1.92 11.93
N PHE A 68 2.32 -2.95 11.37
CA PHE A 68 1.95 -3.52 10.09
C PHE A 68 1.54 -4.97 10.28
N ILE A 69 0.39 -5.34 9.72
CA ILE A 69 -0.22 -6.65 9.90
C ILE A 69 -0.29 -7.33 8.55
N PHE A 70 0.34 -8.50 8.45
CA PHE A 70 0.17 -9.44 7.36
C PHE A 70 -0.79 -10.55 7.82
N ASP A 71 -1.89 -10.80 7.12
CA ASP A 71 -2.77 -11.96 7.34
C ASP A 71 -2.62 -12.94 6.16
N SER A 72 -2.00 -14.09 6.43
CA SER A 72 -1.65 -15.09 5.41
C SER A 72 -2.84 -15.68 4.65
N ARG A 73 -4.08 -15.46 5.13
CA ARG A 73 -5.30 -15.93 4.46
C ARG A 73 -5.75 -15.03 3.31
N ILE A 74 -5.40 -13.74 3.37
CA ILE A 74 -5.92 -12.71 2.45
C ILE A 74 -4.82 -11.93 1.74
N ASP A 75 -3.67 -11.79 2.40
CA ASP A 75 -2.57 -10.98 1.93
C ASP A 75 -1.59 -11.77 1.07
N LYS A 76 -0.96 -11.06 0.14
CA LYS A 76 -0.01 -11.65 -0.80
C LYS A 76 1.40 -11.60 -0.22
N LEU A 77 2.01 -12.77 -0.09
CA LEU A 77 3.44 -12.91 0.14
C LEU A 77 4.14 -13.17 -1.20
N ASP A 78 5.02 -12.26 -1.60
CA ASP A 78 5.91 -12.47 -2.73
C ASP A 78 7.33 -12.75 -2.19
N SER A 79 7.77 -14.00 -2.32
CA SER A 79 9.14 -14.42 -2.03
C SER A 79 9.98 -14.39 -3.30
N CYS A 80 11.22 -13.88 -3.23
CA CYS A 80 12.23 -13.88 -4.30
C CYS A 80 12.41 -12.52 -5.00
N ILE A 81 12.76 -11.50 -4.23
CA ILE A 81 13.33 -10.27 -4.80
C ILE A 81 14.80 -10.19 -4.41
N THR A 82 15.68 -10.32 -5.39
CA THR A 82 17.14 -10.30 -5.20
C THR A 82 17.72 -8.90 -5.25
N ASP A 83 16.99 -7.94 -5.84
CA ASP A 83 17.46 -6.58 -6.07
C ASP A 83 16.64 -5.57 -5.27
N GLN A 84 17.27 -5.02 -4.22
CA GLN A 84 16.66 -4.04 -3.31
C GLN A 84 16.59 -2.64 -3.95
N THR A 85 17.43 -2.34 -4.95
CA THR A 85 17.53 -1.01 -5.57
C THR A 85 16.27 -0.64 -6.38
N LYS A 86 15.46 -1.63 -6.71
CA LYS A 86 14.16 -1.46 -7.38
C LYS A 86 13.13 -0.74 -6.52
N PHE A 87 13.35 -0.64 -5.21
CA PHE A 87 12.41 -0.03 -4.28
C PHE A 87 12.93 1.28 -3.71
N THR A 88 12.10 2.32 -3.79
CA THR A 88 12.29 3.53 -2.99
C THR A 88 11.81 3.25 -1.56
N ILE A 89 12.74 2.85 -0.70
CA ILE A 89 12.47 2.52 0.70
C ILE A 89 12.18 3.80 1.48
N SER A 90 11.03 3.83 2.14
CA SER A 90 10.65 4.87 3.09
C SER A 90 10.97 4.41 4.52
N LYS A 91 11.33 5.36 5.39
CA LYS A 91 11.37 5.10 6.83
C LYS A 91 9.95 4.98 7.36
N SER A 92 9.69 3.94 8.14
CA SER A 92 8.38 3.68 8.78
C SER A 92 7.90 4.86 9.62
N LYS A 93 8.77 5.41 10.46
CA LYS A 93 8.49 6.58 11.31
C LYS A 93 8.04 7.85 10.59
N ASP A 94 8.34 7.98 9.30
CA ASP A 94 7.96 9.16 8.50
C ASP A 94 6.62 8.94 7.77
N LEU A 95 6.01 7.76 7.86
CA LEU A 95 4.82 7.42 7.08
C LEU A 95 3.62 8.27 7.46
N GLN A 96 3.39 8.52 8.74
CA GLN A 96 2.27 9.34 9.21
C GLN A 96 2.37 10.77 8.69
N GLU A 97 3.53 11.40 8.81
CA GLU A 97 3.77 12.75 8.28
C GLU A 97 3.60 12.79 6.76
N LYS A 98 4.15 11.80 6.03
CA LYS A 98 3.97 11.70 4.58
C LYS A 98 2.51 11.52 4.18
N ALA A 99 1.75 10.74 4.93
CA ALA A 99 0.33 10.50 4.67
C ALA A 99 -0.49 11.76 4.97
N TYR A 100 -0.13 12.52 6.01
CA TYR A 100 -0.70 13.83 6.31
C TYR A 100 -0.48 14.84 5.18
N GLN A 101 0.76 14.98 4.69
CA GLN A 101 1.06 15.89 3.59
C GLN A 101 0.32 15.47 2.30
N PHE A 102 0.32 14.17 2.00
CA PHE A 102 -0.43 13.64 0.85
C PHE A 102 -1.93 13.94 0.95
N TYR A 103 -2.53 13.74 2.12
CA TYR A 103 -3.93 14.10 2.38
C TYR A 103 -4.17 15.59 2.12
N LYS A 104 -3.33 16.46 2.68
CA LYS A 104 -3.47 17.92 2.56
C LYS A 104 -3.43 18.37 1.09
N GLU A 105 -2.48 17.87 0.32
CA GLU A 105 -2.36 18.16 -1.11
C GLU A 105 -3.59 17.70 -1.91
N LYS A 106 -4.01 16.45 -1.70
CA LYS A 106 -5.14 15.87 -2.45
C LYS A 106 -6.48 16.50 -2.06
N LYS A 107 -6.67 16.83 -0.78
CA LYS A 107 -7.84 17.57 -0.30
C LYS A 107 -7.95 18.92 -1.01
N GLN A 108 -6.86 19.69 -1.08
CA GLN A 108 -6.86 20.98 -1.77
C GLN A 108 -7.23 20.84 -3.26
N ILE A 109 -6.76 19.78 -3.92
CA ILE A 109 -7.12 19.51 -5.31
C ILE A 109 -8.63 19.25 -5.45
N GLU A 110 -9.22 18.49 -4.53
CA GLU A 110 -10.66 18.19 -4.57
C GLU A 110 -11.55 19.39 -4.25
N GLU A 111 -11.18 20.19 -3.25
CA GLU A 111 -11.92 21.41 -2.92
C GLU A 111 -11.92 22.41 -4.09
N ARG A 112 -10.80 22.52 -4.82
CA ARG A 112 -10.71 23.34 -6.04
C ARG A 112 -11.63 22.81 -7.14
N LYS A 113 -11.69 21.49 -7.36
CA LYS A 113 -12.57 20.89 -8.38
C LYS A 113 -14.05 21.14 -8.08
N MET A 114 -14.44 21.09 -6.81
CA MET A 114 -15.82 21.31 -6.39
C MET A 114 -16.23 22.78 -6.35
N LYS A 115 -15.30 23.72 -6.60
CA LYS A 115 -15.54 25.17 -6.55
C LYS A 115 -16.15 25.62 -5.21
N LEU A 116 -15.79 24.95 -4.12
CA LEU A 116 -16.35 25.26 -2.81
C LEU A 116 -15.76 26.57 -2.30
N LYS A 117 -16.63 27.47 -1.82
CA LYS A 117 -16.21 28.71 -1.17
C LYS A 117 -15.60 28.48 0.21
N ASN A 118 -15.97 27.37 0.86
CA ASN A 118 -15.52 27.00 2.20
C ASN A 118 -14.82 25.63 2.17
N PRO A 119 -13.76 25.44 2.99
CA PRO A 119 -13.09 24.16 3.09
C PRO A 119 -14.01 23.10 3.69
N ILE A 120 -13.89 21.86 3.22
CA ILE A 120 -14.67 20.77 3.76
C ILE A 120 -13.96 20.24 5.01
N LEU A 121 -14.67 20.25 6.14
CA LEU A 121 -14.20 19.63 7.37
C LEU A 121 -14.36 18.11 7.26
N TYR A 122 -13.31 17.45 6.78
CA TYR A 122 -13.16 16.00 6.86
C TYR A 122 -12.22 15.67 8.01
N PRO A 123 -12.73 15.34 9.21
CA PRO A 123 -11.87 14.80 10.26
C PRO A 123 -11.24 13.52 9.74
N VAL A 124 -9.92 13.50 9.61
CA VAL A 124 -9.20 12.28 9.27
C VAL A 124 -9.08 11.46 10.53
N THR A 125 -9.78 10.34 10.57
CA THR A 125 -9.71 9.40 11.68
C THR A 125 -8.47 8.52 11.59
N ASP A 126 -7.96 8.29 10.37
CA ASP A 126 -6.81 7.43 10.13
C ASP A 126 -6.10 7.79 8.82
N PHE A 127 -4.78 8.04 8.90
CA PHE A 127 -3.93 8.29 7.74
C PHE A 127 -3.44 7.01 7.07
N SER A 128 -3.57 5.86 7.74
CA SER A 128 -3.13 4.56 7.24
C SER A 128 -3.83 4.18 5.92
N ALA A 129 -5.06 4.65 5.75
CA ALA A 129 -5.89 4.36 4.59
C ALA A 129 -5.36 4.95 3.27
N TYR A 130 -4.44 5.92 3.31
CA TYR A 130 -4.00 6.63 2.10
C TYR A 130 -2.88 5.92 1.33
N PHE A 131 -2.13 5.04 1.97
CA PHE A 131 -1.03 4.33 1.32
C PHE A 131 -1.27 2.83 1.25
N LYS A 132 -0.70 2.21 0.22
CA LYS A 132 -0.55 0.76 0.15
C LYS A 132 0.87 0.43 0.61
N ILE A 133 1.00 -0.29 1.71
CA ILE A 133 2.29 -0.57 2.33
C ILE A 133 2.74 -1.99 1.96
N TYR A 134 4.03 -2.11 1.65
CA TYR A 134 4.73 -3.38 1.61
C TYR A 134 5.88 -3.38 2.61
N VAL A 135 5.93 -4.41 3.45
CA VAL A 135 7.09 -4.68 4.31
C VAL A 135 8.07 -5.55 3.54
N LEU A 136 9.31 -5.10 3.45
CA LEU A 136 10.42 -5.84 2.90
C LEU A 136 11.20 -6.47 4.05
N GLU A 137 11.28 -7.79 4.09
CA GLU A 137 12.03 -8.54 5.10
C GLU A 137 13.21 -9.25 4.44
N LYS A 138 14.42 -9.00 4.95
CA LYS A 138 15.63 -9.70 4.48
C LYS A 138 15.64 -11.13 4.98
N THR A 139 15.93 -12.08 4.10
CA THR A 139 16.22 -13.47 4.46
C THR A 139 17.71 -13.72 4.53
N ASN A 140 18.08 -14.83 5.16
CA ASN A 140 19.48 -15.28 5.29
C ASN A 140 20.19 -15.52 3.95
N LYS A 141 19.46 -15.62 2.83
CA LYS A 141 20.01 -15.90 1.49
C LYS A 141 20.17 -14.64 0.63
N ASN A 142 20.22 -13.45 1.25
CA ASN A 142 20.25 -12.15 0.57
C ASN A 142 19.04 -11.92 -0.35
N THR A 143 17.92 -12.60 -0.11
CA THR A 143 16.65 -12.36 -0.79
C THR A 143 15.73 -11.55 0.10
N LEU A 144 14.83 -10.78 -0.50
CA LEU A 144 13.76 -10.08 0.19
C LEU A 144 12.44 -10.86 0.06
N LEU A 145 11.73 -10.97 1.19
CA LEU A 145 10.30 -11.26 1.23
C LEU A 145 9.55 -9.93 1.18
N LYS A 146 8.51 -9.87 0.35
CA LYS A 146 7.63 -8.70 0.25
C LYS A 146 6.25 -9.09 0.75
N HIS A 147 5.88 -8.52 1.89
CA HIS A 147 4.59 -8.69 2.54
C HIS A 147 3.68 -7.53 2.16
N GLU A 148 2.55 -7.79 1.50
CA GLU A 148 1.44 -6.82 1.46
C GLU A 148 0.82 -6.75 2.85
N VAL A 149 0.70 -5.58 3.44
CA VAL A 149 0.27 -5.44 4.85
C VAL A 149 -0.83 -4.41 5.02
N ASP A 150 -1.67 -4.63 6.01
CA ASP A 150 -2.51 -3.61 6.60
C ASP A 150 -1.67 -2.76 7.56
N TRP A 151 -1.68 -1.44 7.36
CA TRP A 151 -1.04 -0.50 8.27
C TRP A 151 -2.08 -0.02 9.28
N ILE A 152 -1.75 -0.10 10.57
CA ILE A 152 -2.57 0.42 11.65
C ILE A 152 -1.70 1.37 12.48
N TYR A 153 -2.19 2.59 12.66
CA TYR A 153 -1.55 3.52 13.59
C TYR A 153 -1.61 2.94 15.01
N SER A 154 -0.46 2.88 15.66
CA SER A 154 -0.34 2.22 16.95
C SER A 154 0.21 3.20 17.99
N THR A 155 -0.65 3.62 18.91
CA THR A 155 -0.24 4.30 20.15
C THR A 155 0.19 3.23 21.15
N PHE A 156 1.39 2.67 20.99
CA PHE A 156 2.05 1.95 22.09
C PHE A 156 2.88 2.93 22.92
#